data_AF-A0A1Q3MHJ1-F1
#
_entry.id   AF-A0A1Q3MHJ1-F1
#
_cell.length_a   1.000
_cell.length_b   1.000
_cell.length_c   1.000
_cell.angle_alpha   90.00
_cell.angle_beta   90.00
_cell.angle_gamma   90.00
#
_symmetry.space_group_name_H-M   'P 1'
#
loop_
_entity.id
_entity.type
_entity.pdbx_description
1 polymer ?
#
loop_
_entity_poly.entity_id
_entity_poly.type
_entity_poly.pdbx_seq_one_letter_code
_entity_poly.pdbx_strand_id
1 'polypeptide(L)'
;MPSGFLVLYGVPAGHRDSMMSAPIDTPMDPSSTRTISIVNQSGRRAPRQLIHRALEAVFSQHPTRSGDVCVLLTDDAEIQDLNARFRNLDEPTDVLTFPAPEGEMLGDIAISIPYAERQARARNVSLQQEIGFLVIHGGLHLLGFDDETEDDKRVMVDEMNRAAAAAGLKQDHEWASLLHGDNR
;
A
#
# COMPACT_ATOMS: atom_id res chain seq x y z
N MET A 1 -35.60 74.75 -12.03
CA MET A 1 -34.62 75.78 -12.44
C MET A 1 -33.41 75.67 -11.51
N PRO A 2 -32.18 75.58 -12.05
CA PRO A 2 -31.14 74.69 -11.52
C PRO A 2 -29.88 75.43 -11.04
N SER A 3 -29.02 74.74 -10.28
CA SER A 3 -27.56 74.92 -10.15
C SER A 3 -27.11 73.91 -9.08
N GLY A 4 -26.09 73.07 -9.22
CA GLY A 4 -25.09 72.88 -10.25
C GLY A 4 -24.32 71.60 -9.90
N PHE A 5 -23.83 70.97 -10.96
CA PHE A 5 -23.12 69.69 -11.03
C PHE A 5 -21.64 69.89 -10.69
N LEU A 6 -21.00 69.00 -9.90
CA LEU A 6 -19.69 68.45 -10.28
C LEU A 6 -19.36 67.15 -9.51
N VAL A 7 -18.99 66.17 -10.32
CA VAL A 7 -18.55 64.81 -10.06
C VAL A 7 -17.09 64.80 -9.63
N LEU A 8 -16.70 63.89 -8.71
CA LEU A 8 -15.47 63.10 -8.87
C LEU A 8 -15.70 61.66 -8.35
N TYR A 9 -15.69 60.73 -9.31
CA TYR A 9 -15.22 59.33 -9.34
C TYR A 9 -15.10 58.59 -7.98
N GLY A 10 -15.64 57.40 -7.73
CA GLY A 10 -16.05 56.31 -8.60
C GLY A 10 -15.61 55.00 -7.92
N VAL A 11 -16.54 54.29 -7.26
CA VAL A 11 -16.34 52.92 -6.78
C VAL A 11 -17.57 52.11 -7.21
N PRO A 12 -17.46 51.18 -8.17
CA PRO A 12 -18.55 50.27 -8.46
C PRO A 12 -18.58 49.14 -7.43
N ALA A 13 -19.78 48.89 -6.92
CA ALA A 13 -20.15 47.66 -6.24
C ALA A 13 -20.20 46.51 -7.25
N GLY A 14 -19.74 45.32 -6.85
CA GLY A 14 -19.91 44.12 -7.67
C GLY A 14 -19.41 42.85 -6.99
N HIS A 15 -20.38 42.03 -6.56
CA HIS A 15 -20.32 40.57 -6.53
C HIS A 15 -19.28 39.86 -5.64
N ARG A 16 -19.77 39.41 -4.48
CA ARG A 16 -19.67 38.02 -3.99
C ARG A 16 -19.15 37.02 -5.03
N ASP A 17 -17.95 36.51 -4.80
CA ASP A 17 -17.58 35.13 -5.08
C ASP A 17 -16.61 34.64 -4.02
N SER A 18 -17.00 33.54 -3.36
CA SER A 18 -16.12 32.68 -2.59
C SER A 18 -15.01 32.18 -3.50
N MET A 19 -13.75 32.48 -3.17
CA MET A 19 -12.65 31.61 -3.56
C MET A 19 -11.79 31.38 -2.34
N MET A 20 -12.01 30.19 -1.77
CA MET A 20 -11.04 29.47 -0.96
C MET A 20 -9.67 29.61 -1.61
N SER A 21 -8.72 30.17 -0.87
CA SER A 21 -7.31 30.03 -1.17
C SER A 21 -7.00 28.53 -1.21
N ALA A 22 -6.74 28.03 -2.42
CA ALA A 22 -6.30 26.67 -2.65
C ALA A 22 -5.07 26.35 -1.78
N PRO A 23 -4.95 25.13 -1.23
CA PRO A 23 -3.74 24.74 -0.53
C PRO A 23 -2.58 24.74 -1.52
N ILE A 24 -1.44 25.12 -0.97
CA ILE A 24 -0.15 25.30 -1.61
C ILE A 24 0.24 23.99 -2.30
N ASP A 25 0.22 23.97 -3.63
CA ASP A 25 0.83 22.92 -4.44
C ASP A 25 2.35 23.10 -4.35
N THR A 26 2.93 22.59 -3.27
CA THR A 26 4.38 22.42 -3.17
C THR A 26 4.74 21.26 -4.09
N PRO A 27 5.60 21.45 -5.10
CA PRO A 27 6.06 20.34 -5.91
C PRO A 27 6.78 19.34 -4.99
N MET A 28 6.19 18.16 -4.83
CA MET A 28 6.74 17.05 -4.08
C MET A 28 8.10 16.68 -4.69
N ASP A 29 9.17 16.83 -3.91
CA ASP A 29 10.54 16.59 -4.34
C ASP A 29 10.70 15.11 -4.78
N PRO A 30 11.12 14.85 -6.04
CA PRO A 30 11.40 13.48 -6.51
C PRO A 30 12.58 12.81 -5.78
N SER A 31 13.26 13.52 -4.87
CA SER A 31 14.36 13.03 -4.05
C SER A 31 13.95 12.46 -2.69
N SER A 32 12.65 12.31 -2.40
CA SER A 32 12.21 11.62 -1.18
C SER A 32 12.65 10.16 -1.24
N THR A 33 13.82 9.87 -0.66
CA THR A 33 14.44 8.55 -0.65
C THR A 33 13.57 7.66 0.21
N ARG A 34 12.78 6.80 -0.43
CA ARG A 34 11.97 5.80 0.27
C ARG A 34 12.87 4.88 1.06
N THR A 35 12.56 4.69 2.34
CA THR A 35 13.21 3.70 3.19
C THR A 35 12.35 2.45 3.28
N ILE A 36 12.95 1.29 2.97
CA ILE A 36 12.34 -0.04 3.20
C ILE A 36 13.01 -0.65 4.44
N SER A 37 12.31 -0.64 5.56
CA SER A 37 12.74 -1.28 6.81
C SER A 37 12.22 -2.71 6.87
N ILE A 38 13.10 -3.69 7.13
CA ILE A 38 12.71 -5.09 7.29
C ILE A 38 13.12 -5.56 8.68
N VAL A 39 12.13 -5.90 9.50
CA VAL A 39 12.26 -6.43 10.86
C VAL A 39 11.89 -7.92 10.83
N ASN A 40 12.77 -8.79 11.32
CA ASN A 40 12.52 -10.23 11.35
C ASN A 40 12.50 -10.74 12.78
N GLN A 41 11.30 -11.08 13.26
CA GLN A 41 11.02 -11.63 14.58
C GLN A 41 10.55 -13.10 14.51
N SER A 42 10.34 -13.65 13.31
CA SER A 42 9.87 -15.03 13.09
C SER A 42 10.79 -16.15 13.61
N GLY A 43 12.03 -15.83 14.00
CA GLY A 43 13.06 -16.82 14.31
C GLY A 43 13.52 -17.68 13.11
N ARG A 44 13.06 -17.37 11.89
CA ARG A 44 13.42 -18.06 10.64
C ARG A 44 14.33 -17.20 9.76
N ARG A 45 15.04 -17.81 8.80
CA ARG A 45 15.79 -17.06 7.78
C ARG A 45 14.81 -16.39 6.81
N ALA A 46 15.00 -15.09 6.60
CA ALA A 46 14.18 -14.28 5.69
C ALA A 46 14.93 -13.90 4.41
N PRO A 47 14.29 -13.94 3.23
CA PRO A 47 14.90 -13.54 1.97
C PRO A 47 14.92 -12.01 1.81
N ARG A 48 15.67 -11.28 2.65
CA ARG A 48 15.66 -9.80 2.72
C ARG A 48 15.86 -9.09 1.37
N GLN A 49 16.78 -9.59 0.54
CA GLN A 49 17.03 -9.01 -0.78
C GLN A 49 15.83 -9.16 -1.72
N LEU A 50 15.11 -10.28 -1.64
CA LEU A 50 13.92 -10.50 -2.44
C LEU A 50 12.79 -9.56 -2.02
N ILE A 51 12.57 -9.41 -0.71
CA ILE A 51 11.57 -8.50 -0.15
C ILE A 51 11.82 -7.07 -0.63
N HIS A 52 13.08 -6.61 -0.56
CA HIS A 52 13.45 -5.29 -1.05
C HIS A 52 13.20 -5.14 -2.55
N ARG A 53 13.64 -6.10 -3.38
CA ARG A 53 13.41 -6.04 -4.84
C ARG A 53 11.91 -6.07 -5.19
N ALA A 54 11.12 -6.85 -4.46
CA ALA A 54 9.69 -6.97 -4.65
C ALA A 54 8.96 -5.65 -4.37
N LEU A 55 9.26 -4.99 -3.24
CA LEU A 55 8.69 -3.67 -2.94
C LEU A 55 9.17 -2.59 -3.90
N GLU A 56 10.46 -2.56 -4.23
CA GLU A 56 10.98 -1.63 -5.25
C GLU A 56 10.30 -1.82 -6.60
N ALA A 57 10.03 -3.07 -7.00
CA ALA A 57 9.31 -3.35 -8.23
C ALA A 57 7.87 -2.82 -8.18
N VAL A 58 7.16 -2.97 -7.05
CA VAL A 58 5.82 -2.39 -6.86
C VAL A 58 5.89 -0.86 -6.97
N PHE A 59 6.79 -0.23 -6.23
CA PHE A 59 6.82 1.23 -6.16
C PHE A 59 7.36 1.91 -7.42
N SER A 60 8.26 1.26 -8.15
CA SER A 60 8.77 1.76 -9.43
C SER A 60 7.68 1.81 -10.51
N GLN A 61 6.65 0.97 -10.39
CA GLN A 61 5.49 0.98 -11.29
C GLN A 61 4.50 2.10 -10.96
N HIS A 62 4.54 2.62 -9.73
CA HIS A 62 3.59 3.59 -9.19
C HIS A 62 4.31 4.78 -8.52
N PRO A 63 5.06 5.60 -9.29
CA PRO A 63 5.98 6.62 -8.74
C PRO A 63 5.26 7.82 -8.09
N THR A 64 3.95 7.94 -8.25
CA THR A 64 3.15 9.08 -7.76
C THR A 64 2.95 9.08 -6.25
N ARG A 65 3.14 7.94 -5.57
CA ARG A 65 3.13 7.83 -4.11
C ARG A 65 4.50 7.36 -3.62
N SER A 66 5.12 8.15 -2.75
CA SER A 66 6.38 7.81 -2.08
C SER A 66 6.25 7.92 -0.57
N GLY A 67 7.05 7.15 0.15
CA GLY A 67 7.06 7.11 1.60
C GLY A 67 7.60 5.79 2.15
N ASP A 68 7.97 5.82 3.42
CA ASP A 68 8.64 4.73 4.12
C ASP A 68 7.71 3.54 4.39
N VAL A 69 8.28 2.34 4.33
CA VAL A 69 7.56 1.08 4.57
C VAL A 69 8.32 0.22 5.56
N CYS A 70 7.59 -0.32 6.54
CA CYS A 70 8.12 -1.37 7.42
C CYS A 70 7.53 -2.73 7.03
N VAL A 71 8.39 -3.73 6.92
CA VAL A 71 7.99 -5.14 6.77
C VAL A 71 8.38 -5.89 8.03
N LEU A 72 7.39 -6.33 8.79
CA LEU A 72 7.54 -7.25 9.91
C LEU A 72 7.36 -8.69 9.44
N LEU A 73 8.37 -9.52 9.65
CA LEU A 73 8.28 -10.96 9.48
C LEU A 73 8.16 -11.61 10.85
N THR A 74 7.06 -12.32 11.09
CA THR A 74 6.71 -12.83 12.41
C THR A 74 6.19 -14.27 12.35
N ASP A 75 5.66 -14.77 13.46
CA ASP A 75 5.01 -16.08 13.57
C ASP A 75 3.48 -15.99 13.60
N ASP A 76 2.81 -17.14 13.70
CA ASP A 76 1.34 -17.22 13.70
C ASP A 76 0.72 -16.58 14.95
N ALA A 77 1.39 -16.65 16.10
CA ALA A 77 0.85 -16.14 17.35
C ALA A 77 0.81 -14.61 17.35
N GLU A 78 1.91 -13.99 16.90
CA GLU A 78 1.98 -12.52 16.80
C GLU A 78 1.03 -11.99 15.72
N ILE A 79 0.96 -12.62 14.54
CA ILE A 79 0.04 -12.12 13.50
C ILE A 79 -1.43 -12.32 13.90
N GLN A 80 -1.75 -13.35 14.68
CA GLN A 80 -3.08 -13.55 15.25
C GLN A 80 -3.42 -12.46 16.26
N ASP A 81 -2.49 -12.09 17.16
CA ASP A 81 -2.68 -10.97 18.09
C ASP A 81 -2.94 -9.66 17.32
N LEU A 82 -2.16 -9.40 16.26
CA LEU A 82 -2.38 -8.24 15.39
C LEU A 82 -3.75 -8.29 14.71
N ASN A 83 -4.14 -9.44 14.16
CA ASN A 83 -5.43 -9.61 13.51
C ASN A 83 -6.60 -9.38 14.50
N ALA A 84 -6.48 -9.90 15.71
CA ALA A 84 -7.46 -9.70 16.78
C ALA A 84 -7.56 -8.23 17.18
N ARG A 85 -6.44 -7.54 17.35
CA ARG A 85 -6.39 -6.14 17.81
C ARG A 85 -6.87 -5.14 16.78
N PHE A 86 -6.55 -5.35 15.51
CA PHE A 86 -6.79 -4.35 14.46
C PHE A 86 -7.99 -4.70 13.56
N ARG A 87 -8.37 -5.98 13.44
CA ARG A 87 -9.50 -6.43 12.62
C ARG A 87 -10.60 -7.12 13.43
N ASN A 88 -10.42 -7.31 14.75
CA ASN A 88 -11.34 -8.08 15.62
C ASN A 88 -11.51 -9.54 15.16
N LEU A 89 -10.47 -10.12 14.56
CA LEU A 89 -10.43 -11.51 14.10
C LEU A 89 -9.35 -12.29 14.85
N ASP A 90 -9.74 -13.15 15.79
CA ASP A 90 -8.83 -13.98 16.59
C ASP A 90 -8.42 -15.26 15.84
N GLU A 91 -7.77 -15.08 14.70
CA GLU A 91 -7.21 -16.16 13.90
C GLU A 91 -5.92 -15.73 13.20
N PRO A 92 -4.95 -16.65 12.99
CA PRO A 92 -3.73 -16.33 12.27
C PRO A 92 -4.04 -16.13 10.78
N THR A 93 -3.26 -15.26 10.15
CA THR A 93 -3.32 -15.03 8.70
C THR A 93 -1.92 -15.03 8.08
N ASP A 94 -1.83 -14.97 6.75
CA ASP A 94 -0.58 -14.87 6.00
C ASP A 94 0.02 -13.46 6.06
N VAL A 95 -0.78 -12.43 5.80
CA VAL A 95 -0.36 -11.03 5.71
C VAL A 95 -1.42 -10.07 6.27
N LEU A 96 -0.95 -9.02 6.93
CA LEU A 96 -1.73 -7.84 7.30
C LEU A 96 -1.03 -6.60 6.76
N THR A 97 -1.82 -5.66 6.24
CA THR A 97 -1.33 -4.38 5.73
C THR A 97 -1.99 -3.25 6.51
N PHE A 98 -1.18 -2.30 6.98
CA PHE A 98 -1.59 -1.15 7.78
C PHE A 98 -1.15 0.13 7.06
N PRO A 99 -1.99 0.70 6.18
CA PRO A 99 -1.69 1.97 5.52
C PRO A 99 -1.55 3.09 6.56
N ALA A 100 -0.50 3.90 6.43
CA ALA A 100 -0.35 5.09 7.25
C ALA A 100 -1.27 6.23 6.75
N PRO A 101 -1.73 7.12 7.64
CA PRO A 101 -2.36 8.37 7.22
C PRO A 101 -1.36 9.23 6.42
N GLU A 102 -1.87 10.19 5.64
CA GLU A 102 -1.06 11.07 4.78
C GLU A 102 0.24 11.55 5.45
N GLY A 103 1.37 11.45 4.74
CA GLY A 103 2.68 11.86 5.24
C GLY A 103 3.84 11.10 4.61
N GLU A 104 4.97 11.09 5.31
CA GLU A 104 6.23 10.47 4.84
C GLU A 104 6.24 8.94 4.94
N MET A 105 5.24 8.32 5.59
CA MET A 105 5.10 6.87 5.70
C MET A 105 4.00 6.37 4.76
N LEU A 106 4.26 5.26 4.06
CA LEU A 106 3.23 4.51 3.35
C LEU A 106 2.50 3.54 4.29
N GLY A 107 3.21 2.96 5.25
CA GLY A 107 2.63 2.09 6.28
C GLY A 107 3.44 0.81 6.52
N ASP A 108 2.77 -0.17 7.12
CA ASP A 108 3.39 -1.40 7.60
C ASP A 108 2.79 -2.65 6.95
N ILE A 109 3.62 -3.67 6.75
CA ILE A 109 3.23 -5.01 6.27
C ILE A 109 3.71 -6.02 7.29
N ALA A 110 2.82 -6.84 7.84
CA ALA A 110 3.17 -7.95 8.73
C ALA A 110 2.90 -9.28 8.03
N ILE A 111 3.88 -10.19 8.02
CA ILE A 111 3.78 -11.51 7.36
C ILE A 111 4.14 -12.62 8.35
N SER A 112 3.28 -13.65 8.45
CA SER A 112 3.61 -14.88 9.17
C SER A 112 4.42 -15.83 8.29
N ILE A 113 5.67 -16.10 8.67
CA ILE A 113 6.53 -17.05 7.96
C ILE A 113 5.98 -18.48 8.04
N PRO A 114 5.55 -19.00 9.20
CA PRO A 114 4.93 -20.33 9.28
C PRO A 114 3.66 -20.46 8.43
N TYR A 115 2.84 -19.41 8.34
CA TYR A 115 1.66 -19.42 7.47
C TYR A 115 2.05 -19.46 6.00
N ALA A 116 2.95 -18.58 5.57
CA ALA A 116 3.49 -18.56 4.21
C ALA A 116 4.13 -19.91 3.83
N GLU A 117 4.79 -20.60 4.77
CA GLU A 117 5.29 -21.96 4.55
C GLU A 117 4.17 -22.98 4.28
N ARG A 118 3.04 -22.91 5.01
CA ARG A 118 1.89 -23.78 4.77
C ARG A 118 1.26 -23.49 3.40
N GLN A 119 1.08 -22.22 3.04
CA GLN A 119 0.57 -21.81 1.73
C GLN A 119 1.49 -22.26 0.60
N ALA A 120 2.80 -21.99 0.70
CA ALA A 120 3.77 -22.39 -0.30
C ALA A 120 3.74 -23.91 -0.55
N ARG A 121 3.62 -24.71 0.51
CA ARG A 121 3.48 -26.18 0.40
C ARG A 121 2.17 -26.57 -0.27
N ALA A 122 1.04 -25.98 0.12
CA ALA A 122 -0.27 -26.28 -0.46
C ALA A 122 -0.32 -25.94 -1.97
N ARG A 123 0.36 -24.86 -2.37
CA ARG A 123 0.44 -24.37 -3.74
C ARG A 123 1.59 -24.95 -4.55
N ASN A 124 2.43 -25.80 -3.94
CA ASN A 124 3.62 -26.38 -4.56
C ASN A 124 4.59 -25.34 -5.14
N VAL A 125 4.81 -24.25 -4.41
CA VAL A 125 5.78 -23.19 -4.73
C VAL A 125 6.85 -23.09 -3.64
N SER A 126 7.91 -22.34 -3.89
CA SER A 126 8.94 -22.11 -2.86
C SER A 126 8.45 -21.09 -1.83
N LEU A 127 8.93 -21.18 -0.59
CA LEU A 127 8.66 -20.16 0.43
C LEU A 127 9.07 -18.75 -0.03
N GLN A 128 10.16 -18.64 -0.79
CA GLN A 128 10.61 -17.36 -1.35
C GLN A 128 9.59 -16.80 -2.35
N GLN A 129 9.01 -17.65 -3.19
CA GLN A 129 7.96 -17.26 -4.13
C GLN A 129 6.75 -16.72 -3.38
N GLU A 130 6.29 -17.43 -2.33
CA GLU A 130 5.12 -17.02 -1.55
C GLU A 130 5.37 -15.71 -0.79
N ILE A 131 6.49 -15.59 -0.07
CA ILE A 131 6.87 -14.33 0.61
C ILE A 131 6.95 -13.18 -0.40
N GLY A 132 7.49 -13.43 -1.59
CA GLY A 132 7.57 -12.44 -2.65
C GLY A 132 6.18 -11.91 -3.04
N PHE A 133 5.22 -12.80 -3.24
CA PHE A 133 3.85 -12.43 -3.58
C PHE A 133 3.12 -11.73 -2.43
N LEU A 134 3.25 -12.21 -1.18
CA LEU A 134 2.66 -11.56 0.00
C LEU A 134 3.18 -10.13 0.19
N VAL A 135 4.47 -9.91 -0.04
CA VAL A 135 5.07 -8.58 0.01
C VAL A 135 4.57 -7.68 -1.11
N ILE A 136 4.45 -8.20 -2.34
CA ILE A 136 3.91 -7.44 -3.48
C ILE A 136 2.45 -7.06 -3.22
N HIS A 137 1.64 -8.01 -2.76
CA HIS A 137 0.24 -7.81 -2.42
C HIS A 137 0.08 -6.75 -1.32
N GLY A 138 0.83 -6.86 -0.21
CA GLY A 138 0.81 -5.83 0.83
C GLY A 138 1.29 -4.47 0.34
N GLY A 139 2.32 -4.42 -0.50
CA GLY A 139 2.82 -3.18 -1.11
C GLY A 139 1.78 -2.48 -1.99
N LEU A 140 0.98 -3.23 -2.75
CA LEU A 140 -0.11 -2.69 -3.57
C LEU A 140 -1.26 -2.15 -2.71
N HIS A 141 -1.62 -2.84 -1.61
CA HIS A 141 -2.59 -2.30 -0.66
C HIS A 141 -2.12 -0.99 -0.02
N LEU A 142 -0.83 -0.84 0.30
CA LEU A 142 -0.29 0.45 0.79
C LEU A 142 -0.45 1.58 -0.25
N LEU A 143 -0.42 1.24 -1.54
CA LEU A 143 -0.66 2.19 -2.63
C LEU A 143 -2.14 2.48 -2.88
N GLY A 144 -3.06 1.74 -2.26
CA GLY A 144 -4.50 1.92 -2.38
C GLY A 144 -5.18 1.00 -3.39
N PHE A 145 -4.50 -0.04 -3.85
CA PHE A 145 -5.16 -1.14 -4.57
C PHE A 145 -5.99 -1.97 -3.59
N ASP A 146 -7.07 -2.54 -4.10
CA ASP A 146 -7.99 -3.38 -3.35
C ASP A 146 -8.29 -4.66 -4.14
N ASP A 147 -8.79 -5.70 -3.47
CA ASP A 147 -9.19 -6.98 -4.03
C ASP A 147 -10.55 -7.48 -3.54
N GLU A 148 -11.36 -6.60 -2.94
CA GLU A 148 -12.72 -6.91 -2.47
C GLU A 148 -13.71 -7.27 -3.60
N THR A 149 -13.53 -6.71 -4.81
CA THR A 149 -14.36 -7.01 -5.97
C THR A 149 -13.57 -7.81 -7.01
N GLU A 150 -14.28 -8.59 -7.85
CA GLU A 150 -13.63 -9.37 -8.91
C GLU A 150 -12.89 -8.48 -9.93
N ASP A 151 -13.41 -7.28 -10.20
CA ASP A 151 -12.77 -6.33 -11.11
C ASP A 151 -11.50 -5.73 -10.49
N ASP A 152 -11.55 -5.34 -9.22
CA ASP A 152 -10.38 -4.80 -8.50
C ASP A 152 -9.31 -5.88 -8.32
N LYS A 153 -9.72 -7.09 -7.93
CA LYS A 153 -8.85 -8.26 -7.83
C LYS A 153 -8.14 -8.56 -9.14
N ARG A 154 -8.85 -8.54 -10.28
CA ARG A 154 -8.24 -8.76 -11.60
C ARG A 154 -7.16 -7.73 -11.89
N VAL A 155 -7.44 -6.44 -11.63
CA VAL A 155 -6.46 -5.36 -11.80
C VAL A 155 -5.26 -5.58 -10.88
N MET A 156 -5.49 -5.88 -9.60
CA MET A 156 -4.43 -6.09 -8.63
C MET A 156 -3.55 -7.29 -9.00
N VAL A 157 -4.14 -8.41 -9.45
CA VAL A 157 -3.38 -9.59 -9.92
C VAL A 157 -2.49 -9.24 -11.11
N ASP A 158 -2.94 -8.42 -12.04
CA ASP A 158 -2.10 -7.96 -13.15
C ASP A 158 -0.93 -7.11 -12.66
N GLU A 159 -1.15 -6.17 -11.74
CA GLU A 159 -0.08 -5.41 -11.09
C GLU A 159 0.92 -6.32 -10.35
N MET A 160 0.40 -7.31 -9.63
CA MET A 160 1.21 -8.27 -8.90
C MET A 160 2.13 -9.03 -9.86
N ASN A 161 1.60 -9.46 -10.99
CA ASN A 161 2.36 -10.21 -11.99
C ASN A 161 3.41 -9.36 -12.71
N ARG A 162 3.16 -8.06 -12.92
CA ARG A 162 4.17 -7.12 -13.42
C ARG A 162 5.30 -6.91 -12.41
N ALA A 163 4.96 -6.72 -11.14
CA ALA A 163 5.94 -6.59 -10.06
C ALA A 163 6.76 -7.88 -9.85
N ALA A 164 6.10 -9.04 -9.89
CA ALA A 164 6.74 -10.34 -9.76
C ALA A 164 7.81 -10.54 -10.84
N ALA A 165 7.46 -10.27 -12.10
CA ALA A 165 8.41 -10.38 -13.21
C ALA A 165 9.62 -9.45 -13.04
N ALA A 166 9.40 -8.20 -12.64
CA ALA A 166 10.49 -7.23 -12.38
C ALA A 166 11.37 -7.63 -11.18
N ALA A 167 10.80 -8.31 -10.17
CA ALA A 167 11.52 -8.80 -9.00
C ALA A 167 12.26 -10.14 -9.22
N GLY A 168 12.08 -10.77 -10.39
CA GLY A 168 12.65 -12.07 -10.73
C GLY A 168 11.88 -13.26 -10.15
N LEU A 169 10.60 -13.07 -9.83
CA LEU A 169 9.67 -14.11 -9.39
C LEU A 169 8.93 -14.71 -10.59
N LYS A 170 8.39 -15.91 -10.43
CA LYS A 170 7.49 -16.49 -11.44
C LYS A 170 6.14 -15.78 -11.36
N GLN A 171 5.54 -15.49 -12.51
CA GLN A 171 4.17 -15.00 -12.56
C GLN A 171 3.19 -16.10 -12.13
N ASP A 172 2.12 -15.68 -11.46
CA ASP A 172 1.04 -16.51 -10.95
C ASP A 172 -0.26 -15.71 -11.04
N HIS A 173 -1.04 -15.96 -12.11
CA HIS A 173 -2.30 -15.28 -12.38
C HIS A 173 -3.46 -15.83 -11.56
N GLU A 174 -3.28 -16.99 -10.95
CA GLU A 174 -4.26 -17.64 -10.07
C GLU A 174 -3.91 -17.39 -8.60
N TRP A 175 -2.96 -16.49 -8.32
CA TRP A 175 -2.57 -16.21 -6.95
C TRP A 175 -3.74 -15.57 -6.20
N ALA A 176 -4.07 -16.17 -5.07
CA ALA A 176 -4.97 -15.62 -4.08
C ALA A 176 -4.33 -15.78 -2.71
N SER A 177 -4.42 -14.73 -1.89
CA SER A 177 -4.23 -14.90 -0.45
C SER A 177 -5.39 -15.74 0.07
N LEU A 178 -5.09 -16.70 0.95
CA LEU A 178 -6.13 -17.48 1.62
C LEU A 178 -6.90 -16.66 2.69
N LEU A 179 -6.68 -15.34 2.74
CA LEU A 179 -7.37 -14.36 3.59
C LEU A 179 -8.90 -14.36 3.46
N HIS A 180 -9.46 -14.91 2.39
CA HIS A 180 -10.90 -14.90 2.16
C HIS A 180 -11.44 -16.29 2.40
N GLY A 181 -12.09 -16.46 3.56
CA GLY A 181 -12.55 -17.74 4.07
C GLY A 181 -13.25 -18.62 3.03
N ASP A 182 -12.51 -19.61 2.53
CA ASP A 182 -13.06 -20.78 1.85
C ASP A 182 -12.95 -21.97 2.81
N ASN A 183 -13.64 -21.81 3.94
CA ASN A 183 -14.05 -22.93 4.79
C ASN A 183 -15.48 -22.71 5.27
N ARG A 184 -16.38 -22.39 4.32
CA ARG A 184 -17.83 -22.48 4.50
C ARG A 184 -18.45 -23.32 3.40
#